data_AF-A0A074IQJ7-F1
#
_entry.id   AF-A0A074IQJ7-F1
#
_cell.length_a   1.000
_cell.length_b   1.000
_cell.length_c   1.000
_cell.angle_alpha   90.00
_cell.angle_beta   90.00
_cell.angle_gamma   90.00
#
_symmetry.space_group_name_H-M   'P 1'
#
loop_
_entity.id
_entity.type
_entity.pdbx_description
1 polymer ?
#
loop_
_entity_poly.entity_id
_entity_poly.type
_entity_poly.pdbx_seq_one_letter_code
_entity_poly.pdbx_strand_id
1 'polypeptide(L)'
;MEIRGNKNNQVAGNSNIINNSTNIYVEGSKTLPQTKMYKFLEIFKNQEFENNTDFPLDLPEEIGKKMEYNCSKIYIEIFRDLSEDYYNLDQILKNDFVESEKVIKQVRIEFITNYGEEPDEIHESFGDNVLNEIKSRLAKKIYDDPRYKATPFDYEDVEQFVIALLQCCVADCKILYKPSMKDQK
;
A
#
# COMPACT_ATOMS: atom_id res chain seq x y z
N MET A 1 -40.75 -31.08 -49.77
CA MET A 1 -40.63 -29.77 -49.11
C MET A 1 -40.99 -29.99 -47.66
N GLU A 2 -40.17 -29.77 -46.64
CA GLU A 2 -38.81 -29.23 -46.50
C GLU A 2 -38.13 -30.01 -45.38
N ILE A 3 -36.82 -30.21 -45.49
CA ILE A 3 -35.97 -30.83 -44.47
C ILE A 3 -35.55 -29.74 -43.48
N ARG A 4 -35.77 -29.96 -42.17
CA ARG A 4 -35.12 -29.23 -41.07
C ARG A 4 -34.83 -30.28 -39.98
N GLY A 5 -33.60 -30.64 -39.62
CA GLY A 5 -32.35 -29.88 -39.55
C GLY A 5 -31.89 -29.91 -38.10
N ASN A 6 -31.15 -30.96 -37.72
CA ASN A 6 -30.66 -31.22 -36.36
C ASN A 6 -29.83 -30.03 -35.83
N LYS A 7 -30.25 -29.42 -34.72
CA LYS A 7 -29.45 -28.40 -34.02
C LYS A 7 -28.44 -29.06 -33.08
N ASN A 8 -27.44 -29.73 -33.67
CA ASN A 8 -26.18 -29.97 -32.99
C ASN A 8 -25.36 -28.68 -33.11
N ASN A 9 -25.31 -27.87 -32.05
CA ASN A 9 -24.30 -26.82 -31.94
C ASN A 9 -22.97 -27.50 -31.57
N GLN A 10 -22.21 -27.90 -32.59
CA GLN A 10 -20.78 -28.13 -32.42
C GLN A 10 -20.09 -26.77 -32.25
N VAL A 11 -19.42 -26.59 -31.13
CA VAL A 11 -18.38 -25.57 -30.99
C VAL A 11 -17.06 -26.25 -31.35
N ALA A 12 -16.59 -25.98 -32.57
CA ALA A 12 -15.25 -26.29 -33.03
C ALA A 12 -14.48 -24.96 -33.17
N GLY A 13 -13.31 -24.86 -32.56
CA GLY A 13 -12.37 -23.76 -32.83
C GLY A 13 -11.86 -23.05 -31.58
N ASN A 14 -10.59 -23.28 -31.34
CA ASN A 14 -9.76 -22.82 -30.24
C ASN A 14 -9.52 -21.30 -30.28
N SER A 15 -10.02 -20.56 -29.29
CA SER A 15 -9.51 -19.24 -28.82
C SER A 15 -10.40 -18.75 -27.67
N ASN A 16 -10.16 -19.25 -26.46
CA ASN A 16 -10.72 -18.65 -25.26
C ASN A 16 -10.09 -17.26 -25.08
N ILE A 17 -10.73 -16.23 -25.63
CA ILE A 17 -10.61 -14.89 -25.06
C ILE A 17 -11.61 -14.87 -23.90
N ILE A 18 -11.11 -15.10 -22.70
CA ILE A 18 -11.85 -14.83 -21.47
C ILE A 18 -12.00 -13.31 -21.41
N ASN A 19 -13.08 -12.78 -21.98
CA ASN A 19 -13.53 -11.43 -21.68
C ASN A 19 -14.06 -11.45 -20.24
N ASN A 20 -13.19 -11.14 -19.29
CA ASN A 20 -13.51 -11.07 -17.87
C ASN A 20 -14.32 -9.80 -17.51
N SER A 21 -15.21 -9.36 -18.41
CA SER A 21 -16.09 -8.21 -18.24
C SER A 21 -17.50 -8.64 -17.83
N THR A 22 -17.57 -9.51 -16.84
CA THR A 22 -18.73 -9.62 -15.94
C THR A 22 -18.30 -9.07 -14.59
N ASN A 23 -18.31 -7.74 -14.48
CA ASN A 23 -18.26 -7.05 -13.19
C ASN A 23 -19.57 -7.34 -12.46
N ILE A 24 -19.59 -8.45 -11.71
CA ILE A 24 -20.56 -8.65 -10.64
C ILE A 24 -20.14 -7.67 -9.54
N TYR A 25 -20.83 -6.55 -9.45
CA TYR A 25 -20.71 -5.62 -8.33
C TYR A 25 -21.21 -6.32 -7.07
N VAL A 26 -20.28 -6.79 -6.24
CA VAL A 26 -20.53 -7.08 -4.83
C VAL A 26 -20.02 -5.86 -4.07
N GLU A 27 -20.92 -5.18 -3.37
CA GLU A 27 -20.63 -4.03 -2.52
C GLU A 27 -19.87 -4.54 -1.27
N GLY A 28 -18.58 -4.70 -1.43
CA GLY A 28 -17.56 -4.90 -0.40
C GLY A 28 -16.35 -4.06 -0.80
N SER A 29 -15.59 -3.57 0.18
CA SER A 29 -14.39 -2.73 -0.02
C SER A 29 -13.62 -3.18 -1.25
N LYS A 30 -13.65 -2.37 -2.31
CA LYS A 30 -13.13 -2.78 -3.59
C LYS A 30 -11.61 -2.67 -3.53
N THR A 31 -10.94 -3.82 -3.36
CA THR A 31 -9.49 -3.97 -3.42
C THR A 31 -8.93 -3.17 -4.58
N LEU A 32 -7.92 -2.36 -4.29
CA LEU A 32 -7.29 -1.45 -5.22
C LEU A 32 -6.63 -2.28 -6.35
N PRO A 33 -6.98 -2.05 -7.63
CA PRO A 33 -6.37 -2.79 -8.72
C PRO A 33 -4.85 -2.57 -8.75
N GLN A 34 -4.08 -3.65 -8.93
CA GLN A 34 -2.61 -3.59 -9.00
C GLN A 34 -2.12 -2.56 -10.03
N THR A 35 -2.80 -2.42 -11.16
CA THR A 35 -2.46 -1.41 -12.19
C THR A 35 -2.50 0.03 -11.66
N LYS A 36 -3.38 0.35 -10.71
CA LYS A 36 -3.40 1.65 -10.02
C LYS A 36 -2.22 1.77 -9.05
N MET A 37 -1.93 0.72 -8.28
CA MET A 37 -0.77 0.67 -7.38
C MET A 37 0.54 0.95 -8.13
N TYR A 38 0.76 0.32 -9.29
CA TYR A 38 1.93 0.61 -10.14
C TYR A 38 2.00 2.08 -10.55
N LYS A 39 0.88 2.67 -10.94
CA LYS A 39 0.85 4.08 -11.37
C LYS A 39 1.20 5.03 -10.22
N PHE A 40 0.72 4.74 -9.01
CA PHE A 40 1.10 5.52 -7.84
C PHE A 40 2.58 5.33 -7.45
N LEU A 41 3.11 4.10 -7.56
CA LEU A 41 4.55 3.84 -7.37
C LEU A 41 5.41 4.58 -8.40
N GLU A 42 4.99 4.66 -9.66
CA GLU A 42 5.67 5.44 -10.70
C GLU A 42 5.67 6.95 -10.39
N ILE A 43 4.58 7.48 -9.82
CA ILE A 43 4.51 8.88 -9.37
C ILE A 43 5.53 9.11 -8.25
N PHE A 44 5.51 8.27 -7.21
CA PHE A 44 6.44 8.33 -6.08
C PHE A 44 7.90 8.26 -6.49
N LYS A 45 8.25 7.32 -7.38
CA LYS A 45 9.62 7.13 -7.86
C LYS A 45 10.24 8.42 -8.39
N ASN A 46 9.47 9.14 -9.19
CA ASN A 46 9.99 10.24 -10.01
C ASN A 46 9.99 11.59 -9.27
N GLN A 47 9.77 11.58 -7.96
CA GLN A 47 9.99 12.74 -7.13
C GLN A 47 11.47 12.78 -6.75
N GLU A 48 12.17 13.87 -7.09
CA GLU A 48 13.58 14.01 -6.78
C GLU A 48 13.80 14.16 -5.28
N PHE A 49 14.75 13.42 -4.73
CA PHE A 49 15.26 13.62 -3.38
C PHE A 49 16.77 13.78 -3.44
N GLU A 50 17.24 14.95 -3.02
CA GLU A 50 18.61 15.14 -2.56
C GLU A 50 18.73 14.40 -1.22
N ASN A 51 19.06 13.11 -1.21
CA ASN A 51 19.79 12.43 -0.12
C ASN A 51 19.95 10.93 -0.40
N ASN A 52 21.19 10.54 -0.76
CA ASN A 52 21.64 9.16 -0.84
C ASN A 52 22.18 8.73 0.53
N THR A 53 21.29 8.33 1.42
CA THR A 53 21.69 7.66 2.67
C THR A 53 21.25 6.21 2.61
N ASP A 54 22.23 5.31 2.56
CA ASP A 54 22.00 3.88 2.74
C ASP A 54 21.75 3.61 4.22
N PHE A 55 20.60 3.00 4.49
CA PHE A 55 20.17 2.69 5.84
C PHE A 55 19.93 1.18 5.98
N PRO A 56 20.26 0.60 7.14
CA PRO A 56 20.06 -0.83 7.37
C PRO A 56 18.58 -1.19 7.26
N LEU A 57 18.33 -2.28 6.53
CA LEU A 57 17.05 -2.97 6.48
C LEU A 57 17.01 -3.93 7.68
N ASP A 58 16.45 -3.51 8.80
CA ASP A 58 16.26 -4.41 9.93
C ASP A 58 15.18 -5.46 9.63
N LEU A 59 15.28 -6.62 10.30
CA LEU A 59 14.31 -7.71 10.21
C LEU A 59 12.90 -7.26 10.68
N PRO A 60 11.82 -7.72 10.01
CA PRO A 60 10.45 -7.47 10.43
C PRO A 60 10.18 -8.00 11.85
N GLU A 61 9.63 -7.15 12.70
CA GLU A 61 8.99 -7.55 13.96
C GLU A 61 7.51 -7.85 13.71
N GLU A 62 6.85 -8.56 14.63
CA GLU A 62 5.41 -8.78 14.54
C GLU A 62 4.68 -7.43 14.57
N ILE A 63 4.09 -7.05 13.43
CA ILE A 63 3.48 -5.74 13.19
C ILE A 63 2.53 -5.31 14.33
N GLY A 64 1.77 -6.25 14.91
CA GLY A 64 0.86 -6.00 16.03
C GLY A 64 1.57 -5.43 17.26
N LYS A 65 2.65 -6.06 17.72
CA LYS A 65 3.40 -5.60 18.91
C LYS A 65 4.00 -4.22 18.70
N LYS A 66 4.51 -3.96 17.50
CA LYS A 66 5.05 -2.66 17.14
C LYS A 66 3.97 -1.58 17.13
N MET A 67 2.81 -1.87 16.56
CA MET A 67 1.66 -0.96 16.54
C MET A 67 1.14 -0.67 17.95
N GLU A 68 1.05 -1.69 18.82
CA GLU A 68 0.64 -1.53 20.22
C GLU A 68 1.62 -0.66 21.01
N TYR A 69 2.92 -0.91 20.87
CA TYR A 69 3.97 -0.11 21.51
C TYR A 69 3.90 1.37 21.13
N ASN A 70 3.61 1.66 19.86
CA ASN A 70 3.47 3.03 19.38
C ASN A 70 2.06 3.62 19.64
N CYS A 71 1.17 2.93 20.34
CA CYS A 71 -0.21 3.37 20.60
C CYS A 71 -1.05 3.62 19.32
N SER A 72 -0.89 2.79 18.29
CA SER A 72 -1.56 2.93 16.98
C SER A 72 -2.88 2.12 16.86
N LYS A 73 -3.82 2.28 17.79
CA LYS A 73 -5.02 1.41 17.87
C LYS A 73 -5.95 1.56 16.66
N ILE A 74 -6.10 2.77 16.13
CA ILE A 74 -6.97 3.02 14.97
C ILE A 74 -6.36 2.38 13.73
N TYR A 75 -5.05 2.56 13.51
CA TYR A 75 -4.39 1.99 12.34
C TYR A 75 -4.26 0.46 12.38
N ILE A 76 -4.30 -0.18 13.56
CA ILE A 76 -4.43 -1.64 13.65
C ILE A 76 -5.71 -2.10 12.94
N GLU A 77 -6.84 -1.44 13.21
CA GLU A 77 -8.13 -1.78 12.61
C GLU A 77 -8.13 -1.48 11.10
N ILE A 78 -7.61 -0.31 10.70
CA ILE A 78 -7.50 0.07 9.28
C ILE A 78 -6.64 -0.93 8.49
N PHE A 79 -5.47 -1.32 9.03
CA PHE A 79 -4.57 -2.28 8.38
C PHE A 79 -5.17 -3.69 8.27
N ARG A 80 -6.06 -4.06 9.19
CA ARG A 80 -6.79 -5.33 9.09
C ARG A 80 -7.80 -5.29 7.95
N ASP A 81 -8.54 -4.19 7.84
CA ASP A 81 -9.58 -4.02 6.82
C ASP A 81 -8.99 -3.89 5.41
N LEU A 82 -7.79 -3.32 5.27
CA LEU A 82 -7.07 -3.16 3.99
C LEU A 82 -5.97 -4.20 3.76
N SER A 83 -6.05 -5.35 4.43
CA SER A 83 -5.01 -6.40 4.37
C SER A 83 -4.77 -6.97 2.97
N GLU A 84 -5.80 -7.01 2.11
CA GLU A 84 -5.65 -7.46 0.71
C GLU A 84 -4.84 -6.46 -0.13
N ASP A 85 -5.06 -5.15 0.07
CA ASP A 85 -4.29 -4.10 -0.61
C ASP A 85 -2.82 -4.13 -0.18
N TYR A 86 -2.58 -4.33 1.12
CA TYR A 86 -1.23 -4.57 1.63
C TYR A 86 -0.59 -5.78 0.97
N TYR A 87 -1.28 -6.93 0.92
CA TYR A 87 -0.72 -8.14 0.31
C TYR A 87 -0.34 -7.90 -1.16
N ASN A 88 -1.24 -7.29 -1.94
CA ASN A 88 -1.00 -6.98 -3.34
C ASN A 88 0.19 -6.02 -3.52
N LEU A 89 0.26 -4.96 -2.72
CA LEU A 89 1.35 -4.00 -2.79
C LEU A 89 2.70 -4.60 -2.36
N ASP A 90 2.71 -5.42 -1.30
CA ASP A 90 3.89 -6.13 -0.84
C ASP A 90 4.47 -7.05 -1.92
N GLN A 91 3.61 -7.78 -2.64
CA GLN A 91 4.04 -8.60 -3.78
C GLN A 91 4.63 -7.75 -4.90
N ILE A 92 4.02 -6.62 -5.25
CA ILE A 92 4.54 -5.71 -6.27
C ILE A 92 5.91 -5.17 -5.85
N LEU A 93 6.06 -4.70 -4.61
CA LEU A 93 7.30 -4.13 -4.10
C LEU A 93 8.45 -5.14 -4.05
N LYS A 94 8.17 -6.40 -3.71
CA LYS A 94 9.18 -7.46 -3.59
C LYS A 94 9.58 -8.07 -4.94
N ASN A 95 8.63 -8.25 -5.84
CA ASN A 95 8.85 -9.12 -7.00
C ASN A 95 8.87 -8.36 -8.33
N ASP A 96 8.12 -7.26 -8.45
CA ASP A 96 7.80 -6.72 -9.77
C ASP A 96 8.25 -5.26 -9.97
N PHE A 97 8.39 -4.49 -8.90
CA PHE A 97 8.78 -3.08 -8.96
C PHE A 97 10.25 -2.90 -8.60
N VAL A 98 11.10 -2.84 -9.63
CA VAL A 98 12.58 -2.78 -9.52
C VAL A 98 13.10 -1.67 -8.60
N GLU A 99 12.37 -0.56 -8.47
CA GLU A 99 12.80 0.62 -7.72
C GLU A 99 12.05 0.79 -6.40
N SER A 100 11.53 -0.30 -5.83
CA SER A 100 10.75 -0.32 -4.59
C SER A 100 11.52 0.27 -3.41
N GLU A 101 12.82 0.01 -3.32
CA GLU A 101 13.67 0.60 -2.27
C GLU A 101 13.64 2.12 -2.25
N LYS A 102 13.54 2.79 -3.41
CA LYS A 102 13.46 4.25 -3.46
C LYS A 102 12.18 4.74 -2.81
N VAL A 103 11.05 4.08 -3.07
CA VAL A 103 9.76 4.43 -2.49
C VAL A 103 9.78 4.22 -0.97
N ILE A 104 10.28 3.08 -0.50
CA ILE A 104 10.40 2.78 0.94
C ILE A 104 11.34 3.78 1.63
N LYS A 105 12.47 4.13 1.01
CA LYS A 105 13.40 5.15 1.54
C LYS A 105 12.70 6.51 1.70
N GLN A 106 11.84 6.91 0.77
CA GLN A 106 11.10 8.18 0.89
C GLN A 106 10.16 8.20 2.10
N VAL A 107 9.40 7.13 2.33
CA VAL A 107 8.51 7.04 3.50
C VAL A 107 9.31 7.06 4.81
N ARG A 108 10.47 6.38 4.83
CA ARG A 108 11.38 6.41 5.98
C ARG A 108 11.95 7.80 6.25
N ILE A 109 12.38 8.51 5.21
CA ILE A 109 12.88 9.89 5.33
C ILE A 109 11.79 10.82 5.89
N GLU A 110 10.54 10.68 5.42
CA GLU A 110 9.41 11.42 5.98
C GLU A 110 9.22 11.15 7.47
N PHE A 111 9.34 9.90 7.92
CA PHE A 111 9.27 9.58 9.34
C PHE A 111 10.43 10.19 10.14
N ILE A 112 11.68 9.95 9.72
CA ILE A 112 12.87 10.44 10.46
C ILE A 112 12.90 11.96 10.53
N THR A 113 12.54 12.65 9.45
CA THR A 113 12.57 14.13 9.39
C THR A 113 11.58 14.76 10.36
N ASN A 114 10.45 14.10 10.64
CA ASN A 114 9.37 14.68 11.45
C ASN A 114 9.34 14.15 12.90
N TYR A 115 9.78 12.91 13.14
CA TYR A 115 9.69 12.28 14.47
C TYR A 115 11.05 11.86 15.02
N GLY A 116 12.08 11.72 14.18
CA GLY A 116 13.47 11.55 14.61
C GLY A 116 13.69 10.41 15.60
N GLU A 117 14.33 10.74 16.72
CA GLU A 117 14.63 9.81 17.82
C GLU A 117 13.36 9.49 18.63
N GLU A 118 13.40 8.34 19.30
CA GLU A 118 12.32 7.90 20.18
C GLU A 118 12.18 8.82 21.40
N PRO A 119 10.96 9.29 21.73
CA PRO A 119 10.75 10.08 22.94
C PRO A 119 10.87 9.21 24.19
N ASP A 120 11.19 9.84 25.33
CA ASP A 120 11.26 9.15 26.63
C ASP A 120 9.91 8.53 27.05
N GLU A 121 8.79 9.10 26.58
CA GLU A 121 7.44 8.60 26.80
C GLU A 121 6.61 8.68 25.51
N ILE A 122 5.98 7.57 25.14
CA ILE A 122 5.04 7.51 24.01
C ILE A 122 3.63 7.80 24.53
N HIS A 123 3.08 8.94 24.11
CA HIS A 123 1.73 9.35 24.49
C HIS A 123 0.64 8.49 23.84
N GLU A 124 -0.55 8.52 24.44
CA GLU A 124 -1.75 7.89 23.86
C GLU A 124 -1.99 8.42 22.43
N SER A 125 -2.29 7.50 21.50
CA SER A 125 -2.49 7.78 20.08
C SER A 125 -1.28 8.34 19.32
N PHE A 126 -0.06 8.29 19.89
CA PHE A 126 1.16 8.76 19.21
C PHE A 126 1.27 8.20 17.79
N GLY A 127 1.25 6.88 17.65
CA GLY A 127 1.45 6.22 16.37
C GLY A 127 0.27 6.40 15.41
N ASP A 128 -0.96 6.53 15.91
CA ASP A 128 -2.10 6.92 15.07
C ASP A 128 -1.91 8.32 14.47
N ASN A 129 -1.42 9.29 15.27
CA ASN A 129 -1.13 10.65 14.82
C ASN A 129 0.01 10.67 13.80
N VAL A 130 1.11 9.97 14.09
CA VAL A 130 2.26 9.82 13.18
C VAL A 130 1.83 9.27 11.83
N LEU A 131 1.10 8.14 11.83
CA LEU A 131 0.67 7.48 10.60
C LEU A 131 -0.30 8.38 9.81
N ASN A 132 -1.21 9.08 10.48
CA ASN A 132 -2.14 10.00 9.81
C ASN A 132 -1.48 11.22 9.19
N GLU A 133 -0.47 11.77 9.85
CA GLU A 133 0.31 12.89 9.34
C GLU A 133 1.17 12.48 8.14
N ILE A 134 1.87 11.35 8.23
CA ILE A 134 2.64 10.82 7.09
C ILE A 134 1.69 10.48 5.94
N LYS A 135 0.56 9.82 6.19
CA LYS A 135 -0.46 9.53 5.18
C LYS A 135 -0.86 10.79 4.43
N SER A 136 -1.21 11.85 5.17
CA SER A 136 -1.64 13.13 4.59
C SER A 136 -0.56 13.78 3.73
N ARG A 137 0.71 13.75 4.17
CA ARG A 137 1.84 14.27 3.38
C ARG A 137 2.10 13.45 2.12
N LEU A 138 2.06 12.12 2.21
CA LEU A 138 2.24 11.20 1.09
C LEU A 138 1.11 11.33 0.05
N ALA A 139 -0.15 11.38 0.50
CA ALA A 139 -1.29 11.58 -0.38
C ALA A 139 -1.21 12.94 -1.10
N LYS A 140 -0.85 14.00 -0.37
CA LYS A 140 -0.62 15.33 -0.96
C LYS A 140 0.43 15.32 -2.07
N LYS A 141 1.54 14.59 -1.88
CA LYS A 141 2.57 14.44 -2.93
C LYS A 141 2.03 13.81 -4.20
N ILE A 142 1.12 12.84 -4.10
CA ILE A 142 0.43 12.27 -5.27
C ILE A 142 -0.51 13.32 -5.89
N TYR A 143 -1.35 13.96 -5.07
CA TYR A 143 -2.35 14.94 -5.56
C TYR A 143 -1.72 16.13 -6.29
N ASP A 144 -0.55 16.58 -5.84
CA ASP A 144 0.15 17.71 -6.45
C ASP A 144 0.86 17.33 -7.76
N ASP A 145 1.12 16.03 -8.00
CA ASP A 145 1.83 15.55 -9.17
C ASP A 145 1.00 15.71 -10.46
N PRO A 146 1.56 16.33 -11.53
CA PRO A 146 0.85 16.50 -12.79
C PRO A 146 0.38 15.20 -13.43
N ARG A 147 1.10 14.08 -13.21
CA ARG A 147 0.74 12.77 -13.77
C ARG A 147 -0.50 12.20 -13.12
N TYR A 148 -0.69 12.43 -11.82
CA TYR A 148 -1.92 12.05 -11.13
C TYR A 148 -3.13 12.79 -11.72
N LYS A 149 -3.00 14.10 -11.96
CA LYS A 149 -4.07 14.94 -12.54
C LYS A 149 -4.50 14.49 -13.95
N ALA A 150 -3.66 13.72 -14.64
CA ALA A 150 -3.97 13.14 -15.94
C ALA A 150 -4.63 11.75 -15.86
N THR A 151 -4.77 11.18 -14.66
CA THR A 151 -5.42 9.88 -14.43
C THR A 151 -6.92 10.04 -14.14
N PRO A 152 -7.74 8.99 -14.36
CA PRO A 152 -9.13 8.96 -13.94
C PRO A 152 -9.32 8.48 -12.49
N PHE A 153 -8.25 8.44 -11.68
CA PHE A 153 -8.28 7.89 -10.33
C PHE A 153 -8.86 8.90 -9.34
N ASP A 154 -9.56 8.40 -8.33
CA ASP A 154 -10.19 9.23 -7.31
C ASP A 154 -9.33 9.36 -6.04
N TYR A 155 -9.79 10.16 -5.09
CA TYR A 155 -9.07 10.38 -3.83
C TYR A 155 -9.01 9.11 -2.97
N GLU A 156 -10.03 8.24 -3.07
CA GLU A 156 -10.11 7.02 -2.27
C GLU A 156 -9.03 6.03 -2.73
N ASP A 157 -8.79 5.93 -4.04
CA ASP A 157 -7.70 5.14 -4.61
C ASP A 157 -6.33 5.55 -4.03
N VAL A 158 -6.11 6.86 -3.87
CA VAL A 158 -4.86 7.40 -3.32
C VAL A 158 -4.75 7.09 -1.83
N GLU A 159 -5.82 7.31 -1.06
CA GLU A 159 -5.84 7.02 0.38
C GLU A 159 -5.58 5.53 0.64
N GLN A 160 -6.28 4.63 -0.06
CA GLN A 160 -6.09 3.18 0.05
C GLN A 160 -4.65 2.78 -0.29
N PHE A 161 -4.10 3.30 -1.39
CA PHE A 161 -2.72 3.05 -1.78
C PHE A 161 -1.71 3.50 -0.71
N VAL A 162 -1.85 4.72 -0.20
CA VAL A 162 -0.93 5.27 0.80
C VAL A 162 -1.01 4.50 2.10
N ILE A 163 -2.21 4.06 2.52
CA ILE A 163 -2.37 3.23 3.72
C ILE A 163 -1.68 1.86 3.54
N ALA A 164 -1.86 1.21 2.39
CA ALA A 164 -1.16 -0.05 2.08
C ALA A 164 0.37 0.14 2.09
N LEU A 165 0.86 1.25 1.54
CA LEU A 165 2.30 1.59 1.54
C LEU A 165 2.85 1.80 2.95
N LEU A 166 2.08 2.48 3.82
CA LEU A 166 2.43 2.62 5.23
C LEU A 166 2.49 1.27 5.93
N GLN A 167 1.53 0.37 5.68
CA GLN A 167 1.52 -0.97 6.25
C GLN A 167 2.77 -1.78 5.85
N CYS A 168 3.18 -1.72 4.58
CA CYS A 168 4.46 -2.31 4.14
C CYS A 168 5.65 -1.71 4.91
N CYS A 169 5.69 -0.39 5.08
CA CYS A 169 6.78 0.29 5.79
C CYS A 169 6.82 -0.02 7.29
N VAL A 170 5.66 -0.20 7.94
CA VAL A 170 5.59 -0.63 9.35
C VAL A 170 6.07 -2.08 9.47
N ALA A 171 5.59 -2.98 8.59
CA ALA A 171 5.95 -4.39 8.57
C ALA A 171 7.47 -4.57 8.39
N ASP A 172 8.08 -3.83 7.47
CA ASP A 172 9.53 -3.87 7.23
C ASP A 172 10.37 -3.08 8.25
N CYS A 173 9.76 -2.67 9.36
CA CYS A 173 10.37 -1.91 10.45
C CYS A 173 11.01 -0.58 10.02
N LYS A 174 10.48 0.10 9.01
CA LYS A 174 11.05 1.34 8.44
C LYS A 174 10.55 2.62 9.10
N ILE A 175 9.36 2.57 9.69
CA ILE A 175 8.71 3.68 10.40
C ILE A 175 8.14 3.17 11.72
N LEU A 176 7.87 4.07 12.68
CA LEU A 176 7.52 3.77 14.08
C LEU A 176 8.66 3.09 14.87
N TYR A 177 8.68 3.35 16.19
CA TYR A 177 9.74 2.86 17.08
C TYR A 177 9.59 1.37 17.37
N LYS A 178 10.69 0.72 17.75
CA LYS A 178 10.68 -0.70 18.10
C LYS A 178 10.44 -0.85 19.59
N PRO A 179 9.58 -1.79 20.02
CA PRO A 179 9.46 -2.13 21.43
C PRO A 179 10.84 -2.51 21.99
N SER A 180 11.24 -1.89 23.09
CA SER A 180 12.48 -2.27 23.75
C SER A 180 12.31 -3.65 24.40
N MET A 181 13.37 -4.47 24.48
CA MET A 181 13.31 -5.75 25.22
C MET A 181 12.92 -5.60 26.70
N LYS A 182 12.88 -4.36 27.24
CA LYS A 182 12.50 -4.09 28.63
C LYS A 182 10.99 -4.18 28.87
N ASP A 183 10.18 -4.14 27.81
CA ASP A 183 8.72 -4.07 27.89
C ASP A 183 8.03 -5.45 27.76
N GLN A 184 8.79 -6.55 27.70
CA GLN A 184 8.28 -7.93 27.59
C GLN A 184 8.08 -8.64 28.95
N LYS A 185 7.69 -7.91 30.00
CA LYS A 185 7.49 -8.50 31.35
C LYS A 185 6.06 -8.89 31.65
#